data_AF-A0A5M4AVG7-F1
#
_entry.id   AF-A0A5M4AVG7-F1
#
_cell.length_a   1.000
_cell.length_b   1.000
_cell.length_c   1.000
_cell.angle_alpha   90.00
_cell.angle_beta   90.00
_cell.angle_gamma   90.00
#
_symmetry.space_group_name_H-M   'P 1'
#
loop_
_entity.id
_entity.type
_entity.pdbx_description
1 polymer ?
#
loop_
_entity_poly.entity_id
_entity_poly.type
_entity_poly.pdbx_seq_one_letter_code
_entity_poly.pdbx_strand_id
1 'polypeptide(L)'
;MNISISKPINEPIYNTIVPFVTLNWIPFFMNFIKQINLLVSFLLELGLIILAGLWGFQQGENSFMRYVFVVAIPAVIILLWGVWAAPKSKRRLKNPARTIFKLAMMALAVFFAYASGHLVWALSFAVITILNVSLAYLWKQDY
;
A
#
# COMPACT_ATOMS: atom_id res chain seq x y z
N MET A 1 51.69 16.69 -35.17
CA MET A 1 52.08 15.37 -34.63
C MET A 1 50.83 14.78 -33.98
N ASN A 2 50.14 13.90 -34.70
CA ASN A 2 48.82 13.38 -34.28
C ASN A 2 49.06 12.07 -33.51
N ILE A 3 48.87 12.10 -32.19
CA ILE A 3 49.09 10.94 -31.32
C ILE A 3 47.85 10.06 -31.48
N SER A 4 47.92 9.05 -32.35
CA SER A 4 46.89 8.02 -32.46
C SER A 4 46.89 7.20 -31.18
N ILE A 5 45.99 7.52 -30.26
CA ILE A 5 45.75 6.72 -29.05
C ILE A 5 45.32 5.33 -29.52
N SER A 6 46.20 4.34 -29.33
CA SER A 6 45.97 2.97 -29.75
C SER A 6 44.68 2.45 -29.12
N LYS A 7 43.76 1.99 -29.99
CA LYS A 7 42.50 1.34 -29.64
C LYS A 7 42.73 0.28 -28.54
N PRO A 8 41.99 0.29 -27.42
CA PRO A 8 42.27 -0.60 -26.29
C PRO A 8 42.11 -2.07 -26.71
N ILE A 9 43.06 -2.91 -26.31
CA ILE A 9 43.29 -4.28 -26.80
C ILE A 9 42.14 -5.26 -26.39
N ASN A 10 41.10 -4.77 -25.71
CA ASN A 10 40.12 -5.57 -24.96
C ASN A 10 38.65 -5.27 -25.32
N GLU A 11 38.38 -4.55 -26.42
CA GLU A 11 37.03 -4.14 -26.83
C GLU A 11 35.94 -5.25 -26.77
N PRO A 12 36.18 -6.51 -27.18
CA PRO A 12 35.14 -7.53 -27.11
C PRO A 12 34.72 -7.85 -25.68
N ILE A 13 35.68 -7.93 -24.75
CA ILE A 13 35.39 -8.25 -23.33
C ILE A 13 34.65 -7.07 -22.68
N TYR A 14 35.10 -5.85 -22.92
CA TYR A 14 34.45 -4.64 -22.41
C TYR A 14 32.98 -4.56 -22.89
N ASN A 15 32.72 -4.71 -24.18
CA ASN A 15 31.35 -4.63 -24.71
C ASN A 15 30.45 -5.82 -24.30
N THR A 16 31.03 -6.94 -23.85
CA THR A 16 30.27 -8.11 -23.39
C THR A 16 29.91 -8.03 -21.90
N ILE A 17 30.81 -7.50 -21.06
CA ILE A 17 30.63 -7.52 -19.59
C ILE A 17 30.04 -6.20 -19.07
N VAL A 18 30.40 -5.08 -19.69
CA VAL A 18 29.96 -3.75 -19.23
C VAL A 18 28.44 -3.62 -19.21
N PRO A 19 27.65 -4.11 -20.19
CA PRO A 19 26.19 -4.04 -20.12
C PRO A 19 25.58 -4.82 -18.94
N PHE A 20 26.25 -5.88 -18.45
CA PHE A 20 25.81 -6.68 -17.30
C PHE A 20 26.22 -6.03 -15.96
N VAL A 21 27.39 -5.37 -15.93
CA VAL A 21 27.90 -4.66 -14.75
C VAL A 21 27.29 -3.26 -14.60
N THR A 22 26.98 -2.57 -15.71
CA THR A 22 26.23 -1.30 -15.75
C THR A 22 24.74 -1.51 -15.89
N LEU A 23 24.28 -2.77 -15.91
CA LEU A 23 22.87 -3.12 -15.95
C LEU A 23 22.18 -2.36 -14.82
N ASN A 24 21.04 -1.78 -15.15
CA ASN A 24 20.19 -0.94 -14.31
C ASN A 24 19.61 -1.70 -13.10
N TRP A 25 20.45 -2.25 -12.23
CA TRP A 25 20.06 -3.00 -11.04
C TRP A 25 19.36 -2.11 -10.03
N ILE A 26 19.82 -0.86 -9.88
CA ILE A 26 19.24 0.13 -8.96
C ILE A 26 17.74 0.36 -9.22
N PRO A 27 17.29 0.72 -10.44
CA PRO A 27 15.86 0.89 -10.70
C PRO A 27 15.07 -0.42 -10.64
N PHE A 28 15.69 -1.57 -10.97
CA PHE A 28 15.04 -2.87 -10.76
C PHE A 28 14.69 -3.10 -9.29
N PHE A 29 15.66 -2.95 -8.38
CA PHE A 29 15.43 -3.10 -6.94
C PHE A 29 14.41 -2.09 -6.41
N MET A 30 14.51 -0.83 -6.85
CA MET A 30 13.56 0.20 -6.44
C MET A 30 12.12 -0.12 -6.86
N ASN A 31 11.93 -0.59 -8.09
CA ASN A 31 10.60 -0.99 -8.58
C ASN A 31 10.06 -2.21 -7.81
N PHE A 32 10.93 -3.16 -7.47
CA PHE A 32 10.55 -4.32 -6.66
C PHE A 32 10.04 -3.91 -5.27
N ILE A 33 10.75 -3.01 -4.57
CA ILE A 33 10.34 -2.52 -3.25
C ILE A 33 9.02 -1.74 -3.34
N LYS A 34 8.83 -0.92 -4.38
CA LYS A 34 7.55 -0.23 -4.61
C LYS A 34 6.37 -1.19 -4.78
N GLN A 35 6.57 -2.31 -5.48
CA GLN A 35 5.51 -3.32 -5.63
C GLN A 35 5.17 -3.99 -4.30
N ILE A 36 6.17 -4.29 -3.46
CA ILE A 36 5.94 -4.78 -2.10
C ILE A 36 5.14 -3.77 -1.29
N ASN A 37 5.46 -2.48 -1.40
CA ASN A 37 4.71 -1.44 -0.70
C ASN A 37 3.23 -1.38 -1.12
N LEU A 38 2.92 -1.61 -2.41
CA LEU A 38 1.53 -1.73 -2.88
C LEU A 38 0.84 -2.97 -2.32
N LEU A 39 1.53 -4.10 -2.30
CA LEU A 39 0.99 -5.34 -1.73
C LEU A 39 0.66 -5.15 -0.25
N VAL A 40 1.56 -4.55 0.53
CA VAL A 40 1.32 -4.23 1.94
C VAL A 40 0.13 -3.27 2.09
N SER A 41 0.02 -2.24 1.23
CA SER A 41 -1.12 -1.33 1.24
C SER A 41 -2.44 -2.05 1.00
N PHE A 42 -2.47 -2.97 0.04
CA PHE A 42 -3.64 -3.81 -0.23
C PHE A 42 -4.00 -4.73 0.96
N LEU A 43 -3.00 -5.32 1.62
CA LEU A 43 -3.22 -6.13 2.82
C LEU A 43 -3.77 -5.30 3.99
N LEU A 44 -3.34 -4.04 4.14
CA LEU A 44 -3.94 -3.11 5.10
C LEU A 44 -5.40 -2.84 4.74
N GLU A 45 -5.74 -2.60 3.48
CA GLU A 45 -7.13 -2.40 3.05
C GLU A 45 -8.01 -3.62 3.37
N LEU A 46 -7.50 -4.85 3.19
CA LEU A 46 -8.22 -6.06 3.62
C LEU A 46 -8.34 -6.16 5.14
N GLY A 47 -7.27 -5.82 5.86
CA GLY A 47 -7.26 -5.83 7.32
C GLY A 47 -8.30 -4.85 7.91
N LEU A 48 -8.51 -3.69 7.30
CA LEU A 48 -9.59 -2.76 7.66
C LEU A 48 -10.95 -3.46 7.61
N ILE A 49 -11.26 -4.16 6.52
CA ILE A 49 -12.55 -4.86 6.35
C ILE A 49 -12.73 -5.94 7.42
N ILE A 50 -11.67 -6.71 7.71
CA ILE A 50 -11.69 -7.76 8.73
C ILE A 50 -11.89 -7.16 10.14
N LEU A 51 -11.11 -6.14 10.50
CA LEU A 51 -11.19 -5.48 11.80
C LEU A 51 -12.55 -4.79 12.01
N ALA A 52 -13.10 -4.19 10.94
CA ALA A 52 -14.44 -3.62 10.96
C ALA A 52 -15.52 -4.67 11.23
N GLY A 53 -15.41 -5.86 10.61
CA GLY A 53 -16.32 -6.99 10.86
C GLY A 53 -16.19 -7.52 12.29
N LEU A 54 -14.97 -7.68 12.80
CA LEU A 54 -14.70 -8.11 14.18
C LEU A 54 -15.30 -7.14 15.20
N TRP A 55 -15.08 -5.84 15.00
CA TRP A 55 -15.67 -4.81 15.85
C TRP A 55 -17.20 -4.83 15.76
N GLY A 56 -17.76 -4.95 14.55
CA GLY A 56 -19.20 -5.05 14.32
C GLY A 56 -19.86 -6.22 15.05
N PHE A 57 -19.19 -7.37 15.11
CA PHE A 57 -19.69 -8.53 15.87
C PHE A 57 -19.85 -8.22 17.36
N GLN A 58 -18.98 -7.39 17.93
CA GLN A 58 -19.02 -7.03 19.35
C GLN A 58 -20.15 -6.04 19.69
N GLN A 59 -20.66 -5.28 18.72
CA GLN A 59 -21.70 -4.27 18.95
C GLN A 59 -23.14 -4.83 19.01
N GLY A 60 -23.37 -6.08 18.59
CA GLY A 60 -24.71 -6.66 18.59
C GLY A 60 -25.11 -7.24 19.96
N GLU A 61 -26.23 -6.76 20.50
CA GLU A 61 -26.81 -7.26 21.76
C GLU A 61 -27.41 -8.67 21.60
N ASN A 62 -27.95 -8.99 20.42
CA ASN A 62 -28.51 -10.30 20.08
C ASN A 62 -27.82 -10.90 18.84
N SER A 63 -27.93 -12.22 18.67
CA SER A 63 -27.22 -12.94 17.58
C SER A 63 -27.54 -12.39 16.19
N PHE A 64 -28.78 -11.97 15.94
CA PHE A 64 -29.18 -11.41 14.65
C PHE A 64 -28.48 -10.07 14.38
N MET A 65 -28.49 -9.13 15.33
CA MET A 65 -27.83 -7.83 15.20
C MET A 65 -26.32 -7.98 15.00
N ARG A 66 -25.68 -8.97 15.63
CA ARG A 66 -24.25 -9.24 15.42
C ARG A 66 -23.94 -9.54 13.95
N TYR A 67 -24.70 -10.45 13.33
CA TYR A 67 -24.50 -10.76 11.91
C TYR A 67 -24.80 -9.56 11.01
N VAL A 68 -25.82 -8.78 11.34
CA VAL A 68 -26.13 -7.55 10.60
C VAL A 68 -24.95 -6.57 10.64
N PHE A 69 -24.37 -6.30 11.81
CA PHE A 69 -23.24 -5.37 11.93
C PHE A 69 -21.95 -5.87 11.28
N VAL A 70 -21.67 -7.18 11.37
CA VAL A 70 -20.54 -7.82 10.69
C VAL A 70 -20.57 -7.60 9.19
N VAL A 71 -21.75 -7.51 8.58
CA VAL A 71 -21.89 -7.28 7.14
C VAL A 71 -22.05 -5.79 6.83
N ALA A 72 -22.89 -5.07 7.58
CA ALA A 72 -23.25 -3.69 7.31
C ALA A 72 -22.05 -2.75 7.42
N ILE A 73 -21.21 -2.88 8.45
CA ILE A 73 -20.08 -1.98 8.66
C ILE A 73 -19.03 -2.16 7.55
N PRO A 74 -18.54 -3.38 7.25
CA PRO A 74 -17.67 -3.60 6.08
C PRO A 74 -18.32 -3.19 4.75
N ALA A 75 -19.61 -3.44 4.56
CA ALA A 75 -20.31 -3.03 3.34
C ALA A 75 -20.27 -1.51 3.14
N VAL A 76 -20.50 -0.72 4.20
CA VAL A 76 -20.37 0.75 4.14
C VAL A 76 -18.96 1.16 3.72
N ILE A 77 -17.92 0.56 4.31
CA ILE A 77 -16.52 0.84 3.96
C ILE A 77 -16.26 0.54 2.49
N ILE A 78 -16.68 -0.63 2.01
CA ILE A 78 -16.52 -1.05 0.61
C ILE A 78 -17.27 -0.11 -0.33
N LEU A 79 -18.46 0.35 0.03
CA LEU A 79 -19.24 1.30 -0.77
C LEU A 79 -18.56 2.68 -0.84
N LEU A 80 -18.13 3.23 0.29
CA LEU A 80 -17.39 4.51 0.32
C LEU A 80 -16.12 4.42 -0.54
N TRP A 81 -15.41 3.30 -0.42
CA TRP A 81 -14.22 3.03 -1.22
C TRP A 81 -14.54 2.86 -2.71
N GLY A 82 -15.62 2.15 -3.04
CA GLY A 82 -16.17 1.99 -4.38
C GLY A 82 -16.55 3.31 -5.05
N VAL A 83 -17.10 4.26 -4.30
CA VAL A 83 -17.52 5.56 -4.81
C VAL A 83 -16.36 6.54 -4.94
N TRP A 84 -15.44 6.58 -3.98
CA TRP A 84 -14.42 7.64 -3.94
C TRP A 84 -13.01 7.20 -4.33
N ALA A 85 -12.66 5.92 -4.18
CA ALA A 85 -11.30 5.43 -4.41
C ALA A 85 -11.16 4.48 -5.61
N ALA A 86 -12.26 3.85 -6.05
CA ALA A 86 -12.22 2.82 -7.10
C ALA A 86 -11.85 3.38 -8.49
N PRO A 87 -11.12 2.59 -9.32
CA PRO A 87 -10.61 3.09 -10.60
C PRO A 87 -11.69 3.48 -11.60
N LYS A 88 -12.79 2.74 -11.61
CA LYS A 88 -13.93 2.93 -12.52
C LYS A 88 -15.00 3.87 -11.97
N SER A 89 -14.78 4.50 -10.80
CA SER A 89 -15.77 5.41 -10.24
C SER A 89 -15.82 6.73 -11.01
N LYS A 90 -17.04 7.17 -11.33
CA LYS A 90 -17.31 8.51 -11.90
C LYS A 90 -16.98 9.64 -10.90
N ARG A 91 -16.99 9.36 -9.60
CA ARG A 91 -16.74 10.32 -8.50
C ARG A 91 -15.39 10.08 -7.82
N ARG A 92 -14.44 9.46 -8.53
CA ARG A 92 -13.11 9.17 -8.00
C ARG A 92 -12.44 10.46 -7.52
N LEU A 93 -12.00 10.47 -6.27
CA LEU A 93 -11.23 11.57 -5.70
C LEU A 93 -9.89 11.68 -6.44
N LYS A 94 -9.51 12.91 -6.76
CA LYS A 94 -8.17 13.23 -7.29
C LYS A 94 -7.19 13.32 -6.12
N ASN A 95 -5.90 13.13 -6.39
CA ASN A 95 -4.86 13.47 -5.41
C ASN A 95 -4.92 14.99 -5.15
N PRO A 96 -4.79 15.45 -3.89
CA PRO A 96 -4.43 14.72 -2.67
C PRO A 96 -5.61 14.13 -1.87
N ALA A 97 -6.86 14.47 -2.22
CA ALA A 97 -8.05 14.06 -1.45
C ALA A 97 -8.19 12.54 -1.33
N ARG A 98 -7.81 11.79 -2.37
CA ARG A 98 -7.80 10.33 -2.35
C ARG A 98 -6.85 9.75 -1.29
N THR A 99 -5.67 10.34 -1.15
CA THR A 99 -4.66 9.94 -0.15
C THR A 99 -5.17 10.20 1.27
N ILE A 100 -5.81 11.35 1.50
CA ILE A 100 -6.42 11.69 2.80
C ILE A 100 -7.53 10.70 3.14
N PHE A 101 -8.39 10.37 2.17
CA PHE A 101 -9.45 9.37 2.36
C PHE A 101 -8.89 8.00 2.76
N LYS A 102 -7.83 7.54 2.07
CA LYS A 102 -7.15 6.28 2.43
C LYS A 102 -6.54 6.32 3.83
N LEU A 103 -5.87 7.42 4.19
CA LEU A 103 -5.35 7.62 5.55
C LEU A 103 -6.45 7.55 6.61
N ALA A 104 -7.60 8.17 6.35
CA ALA A 104 -8.76 8.11 7.25
C ALA A 104 -9.29 6.68 7.39
N MET A 105 -9.35 5.92 6.29
CA MET A 105 -9.74 4.50 6.31
C MET A 105 -8.76 3.64 7.12
N MET A 106 -7.45 3.83 6.97
CA MET A 106 -6.47 3.11 7.79
C MET A 106 -6.51 3.52 9.27
N ALA A 107 -6.74 4.80 9.58
CA ALA A 107 -6.96 5.23 10.96
C ALA A 107 -8.20 4.57 11.58
N LEU A 108 -9.25 4.38 10.78
CA LEU A 108 -10.45 3.67 11.20
C LEU A 108 -10.18 2.19 11.51
N ALA A 109 -9.27 1.54 10.77
CA ALA A 109 -8.85 0.16 11.08
C ALA A 109 -8.18 0.07 12.46
N VAL A 110 -7.28 1.01 12.77
CA VAL A 110 -6.63 1.11 14.09
C VAL A 110 -7.67 1.32 15.19
N PHE A 111 -8.65 2.20 14.94
CA PHE A 111 -9.76 2.42 15.85
C PHE A 111 -10.56 1.14 16.10
N PHE A 112 -10.95 0.40 15.05
CA PHE A 112 -11.68 -0.86 15.21
C PHE A 112 -10.87 -1.92 15.97
N ALA A 113 -9.57 -2.05 15.69
CA ALA A 113 -8.70 -2.97 16.42
C ALA A 113 -8.62 -2.62 17.92
N TYR A 114 -8.42 -1.33 18.24
CA TYR A 114 -8.35 -0.85 19.61
C TYR A 114 -9.68 -1.02 20.34
N ALA A 115 -10.78 -0.60 19.71
CA ALA A 115 -12.13 -0.72 20.27
C ALA A 115 -12.56 -2.19 20.43
N SER A 116 -11.97 -3.11 19.67
CA SER A 116 -12.18 -4.55 19.83
C SER A 116 -11.37 -5.19 20.97
N GLY A 117 -10.56 -4.41 21.69
CA GLY A 117 -9.68 -4.88 22.76
C GLY A 117 -8.35 -5.47 22.28
N HIS A 118 -8.06 -5.43 20.98
CA HIS A 118 -6.88 -6.03 20.38
C HIS A 118 -5.73 -5.03 20.22
N LEU A 119 -5.15 -4.60 21.34
CA LEU A 119 -4.11 -3.55 21.36
C LEU A 119 -2.89 -3.87 20.49
N VAL A 120 -2.41 -5.12 20.52
CA VAL A 120 -1.26 -5.56 19.70
C VAL A 120 -1.57 -5.38 18.20
N TRP A 121 -2.77 -5.76 17.77
CA TRP A 121 -3.21 -5.61 16.38
C TRP A 121 -3.32 -4.14 15.99
N ALA A 122 -3.86 -3.29 16.87
CA ALA A 122 -3.96 -1.85 16.65
C ALA A 122 -2.57 -1.21 16.45
N LEU A 123 -1.61 -1.54 17.32
CA LEU A 123 -0.24 -1.02 17.25
C LEU A 123 0.48 -1.52 16.00
N SER A 124 0.41 -2.82 15.71
CA SER A 124 1.01 -3.39 14.50
C SER A 124 0.44 -2.72 13.25
N PHE A 125 -0.88 -2.57 13.16
CA PHE A 125 -1.53 -1.95 12.03
C PHE A 125 -1.16 -0.47 11.86
N ALA A 126 -1.07 0.27 12.98
CA ALA A 126 -0.66 1.67 12.97
C ALA A 126 0.80 1.83 12.49
N VAL A 127 1.73 1.04 13.02
CA VAL A 127 3.14 1.06 12.62
C VAL A 127 3.30 0.72 11.14
N ILE A 128 2.66 -0.36 10.68
CA ILE A 128 2.74 -0.78 9.26
C ILE A 128 2.14 0.30 8.36
N THR A 129 1.02 0.91 8.74
CA THR A 129 0.41 2.02 7.99
C THR A 129 1.36 3.21 7.87
N ILE A 130 1.98 3.63 8.98
CA ILE A 130 2.91 4.77 8.99
C ILE A 130 4.10 4.52 8.07
N LEU A 131 4.71 3.33 8.16
CA LEU A 131 5.83 2.95 7.30
C LEU A 131 5.40 2.95 5.83
N ASN A 132 4.26 2.34 5.53
CA ASN A 132 3.77 2.18 4.17
C ASN A 132 3.44 3.54 3.50
N VAL A 133 2.76 4.44 4.23
CA VAL A 133 2.44 5.79 3.77
C VAL A 133 3.71 6.63 3.61
N SER A 134 4.67 6.52 4.55
CA SER A 134 5.93 7.26 4.47
C SER A 134 6.74 6.87 3.24
N LEU A 135 6.84 5.56 2.96
CA LEU A 135 7.49 5.04 1.75
C LEU A 135 6.77 5.49 0.48
N ALA A 136 5.43 5.43 0.46
CA ALA A 136 4.64 5.89 -0.68
C ALA A 136 4.83 7.39 -0.95
N TYR A 137 4.87 8.20 0.11
CA TYR A 137 5.10 9.65 0.02
C TYR A 137 6.49 9.97 -0.52
N LEU A 138 7.54 9.34 0.03
CA LEU A 138 8.93 9.53 -0.40
C LEU A 138 9.14 9.20 -1.88
N TRP A 139 8.46 8.16 -2.38
CA TRP A 139 8.57 7.74 -3.78
C TRP A 139 7.56 8.38 -4.74
N LYS A 140 6.73 9.32 -4.27
CA LYS A 140 5.58 9.87 -5.02
C LYS A 140 4.74 8.78 -5.68
N GLN A 141 4.57 7.68 -4.95
CA GLN A 141 3.86 6.52 -5.44
C GLN A 141 2.36 6.80 -5.35
N ASP A 142 1.62 6.40 -6.38
CA ASP A 142 0.16 6.51 -6.36
C ASP A 142 -0.40 5.59 -5.29
N TYR A 143 -0.72 6.22 -4.16
CA TYR A 143 -1.35 5.62 -3.01
C TYR A 143 -2.87 5.63 -3.18
#